data_AF-F7XUB5-F1
#
_entry.id   AF-F7XUB5-F1
#
_cell.length_a   1.000
_cell.length_b   1.000
_cell.length_c   1.000
_cell.angle_alpha   90.00
_cell.angle_beta   90.00
_cell.angle_gamma   90.00
#
_symmetry.space_group_name_H-M   'P 1'
#
loop_
_entity.id
_entity.type
_entity.pdbx_description
1 polymer ?
#
loop_
_entity_poly.entity_id
_entity_poly.type
_entity_poly.pdbx_seq_one_letter_code
_entity_poly.pdbx_strand_id
1 'polypeptide(L)'
;MLSLFVKFHLNLPLQVVYKKPPNILLYYLIKFLRRLRNSSIENVNSIRNIISLIKRKGYLGMIIDQKVIDGISVPFFGLESQTSTLTANLAIRYDCIILPARIYRQNPRHTFKLEFLPPINYQKNY
;
A
#
# COMPACT_ATOMS: atom_id res chain seq x y z
N MET A 1 -5.53 -5.86 -6.49
CA MET A 1 -5.18 -7.30 -6.43
C MET A 1 -4.79 -7.71 -5.02
N LEU A 2 -3.79 -7.07 -4.38
CA LEU A 2 -3.41 -7.29 -2.97
C LEU A 2 -4.58 -7.17 -1.97
N SER A 3 -5.39 -6.10 -2.08
CA SER A 3 -6.58 -5.90 -1.22
C SER A 3 -7.56 -7.07 -1.24
N LEU A 4 -7.70 -7.72 -2.39
CA LEU A 4 -8.61 -8.85 -2.55
C LEU A 4 -8.05 -10.08 -1.88
N PHE A 5 -6.77 -10.38 -2.15
CA PHE A 5 -6.16 -11.59 -1.65
C PHE A 5 -6.17 -11.60 -0.11
N VAL A 6 -5.83 -10.47 0.50
CA VAL A 6 -5.89 -10.28 1.96
C VAL A 6 -7.32 -10.36 2.48
N LYS A 7 -8.28 -9.67 1.85
CA LYS A 7 -9.67 -9.71 2.31
C LYS A 7 -10.27 -11.12 2.24
N PHE A 8 -10.03 -11.85 1.15
CA PHE A 8 -10.62 -13.18 0.96
C PHE A 8 -9.93 -14.28 1.79
N HIS A 9 -8.61 -14.22 1.97
CA HIS A 9 -7.86 -15.29 2.65
C HIS A 9 -7.62 -15.01 4.14
N LEU A 10 -7.59 -13.73 4.56
CA LEU A 10 -7.32 -13.34 5.95
C LEU A 10 -8.52 -12.68 6.62
N ASN A 11 -9.61 -12.43 5.89
CA ASN A 11 -10.82 -11.77 6.39
C ASN A 11 -10.57 -10.38 7.03
N LEU A 12 -9.52 -9.68 6.58
CA LEU A 12 -9.15 -8.36 7.08
C LEU A 12 -9.63 -7.25 6.14
N PRO A 13 -10.28 -6.18 6.66
CA PRO A 13 -10.73 -5.05 5.85
C PRO A 13 -9.54 -4.14 5.47
N LEU A 14 -8.77 -4.56 4.46
CA LEU A 14 -7.60 -3.84 3.96
C LEU A 14 -8.00 -2.69 3.02
N GLN A 15 -7.70 -1.45 3.42
CA GLN A 15 -7.85 -0.29 2.56
C GLN A 15 -6.54 0.00 1.84
N VAL A 16 -6.58 0.07 0.51
CA VAL A 16 -5.38 0.24 -0.32
C VAL A 16 -5.36 1.63 -0.95
N VAL A 17 -4.24 2.33 -0.75
CA VAL A 17 -3.93 3.61 -1.40
C VAL A 17 -3.45 3.34 -2.81
N TYR A 18 -3.98 4.06 -3.79
CA TYR A 18 -3.51 3.99 -5.17
C TYR A 18 -3.52 5.36 -5.85
N LYS A 19 -2.57 5.59 -6.75
CA LYS A 19 -2.53 6.78 -7.60
C LYS A 19 -3.52 6.64 -8.75
N LYS A 20 -4.27 7.71 -9.03
CA LYS A 20 -5.15 7.77 -10.20
C LYS A 20 -4.30 7.62 -11.47
N PRO A 21 -4.60 6.65 -12.36
CA PRO A 21 -3.91 6.56 -13.64
C PRO A 21 -4.30 7.76 -14.54
N PRO A 22 -3.42 8.17 -15.46
CA PRO A 22 -3.70 9.30 -16.36
C PRO A 22 -4.83 8.99 -17.36
N ASN A 23 -5.00 7.72 -17.75
CA ASN A 23 -6.06 7.31 -18.67
C ASN A 23 -7.42 7.24 -17.95
N ILE A 24 -8.39 8.01 -18.45
CA ILE A 24 -9.72 8.16 -17.86
C ILE A 24 -10.58 6.89 -17.95
N LEU A 25 -10.51 6.16 -19.08
CA LEU A 25 -11.26 4.91 -19.26
C LEU A 25 -10.74 3.84 -18.30
N LEU A 26 -9.42 3.73 -18.19
CA LEU A 26 -8.78 2.83 -17.25
C LEU A 26 -9.13 3.19 -15.80
N TYR A 27 -9.19 4.49 -15.48
CA TYR A 27 -9.62 4.95 -14.16
C TYR A 27 -11.05 4.49 -13.83
N TYR A 28 -12.01 4.66 -14.75
CA TYR A 28 -13.38 4.21 -14.54
C TYR A 28 -13.49 2.70 -14.42
N LEU A 29 -12.77 1.94 -15.25
CA LEU A 29 -12.72 0.48 -15.16
C LEU A 29 -12.18 0.03 -13.80
N ILE A 30 -11.05 0.60 -13.35
CA ILE A 30 -10.47 0.30 -12.04
C ILE A 30 -11.44 0.67 -10.92
N LYS A 31 -12.10 1.83 -11.02
CA LYS A 31 -13.08 2.29 -10.02
C LYS A 31 -14.27 1.34 -9.94
N PHE A 32 -14.81 0.91 -11.09
CA PHE A 32 -15.88 -0.08 -11.17
C PHE A 32 -15.48 -1.40 -10.51
N LEU A 33 -14.33 -1.96 -10.91
CA LEU A 33 -13.81 -3.21 -10.34
C LEU A 33 -13.53 -3.12 -8.83
N ARG A 34 -13.18 -1.93 -8.32
CA ARG A 34 -12.91 -1.71 -6.88
C ARG A 34 -14.16 -1.43 -6.06
N ARG A 35 -15.20 -0.82 -6.62
CA ARG A 35 -16.52 -0.66 -5.97
C ARG A 35 -17.16 -2.01 -5.70
N LEU A 36 -17.07 -2.93 -6.66
CA LEU A 36 -17.51 -4.33 -6.48
C LEU A 36 -16.77 -5.06 -5.34
N ARG A 37 -15.67 -4.49 -4.82
CA ARG A 37 -14.75 -5.14 -3.88
C ARG A 37 -14.62 -4.43 -2.53
N ASN A 38 -15.28 -3.29 -2.32
CA ASN A 38 -15.21 -2.45 -1.10
C ASN A 38 -13.77 -2.17 -0.64
N SER A 39 -12.83 -1.89 -1.56
CA SER A 39 -11.42 -1.68 -1.21
C SER A 39 -10.77 -0.50 -1.96
N SER A 40 -10.92 0.73 -1.47
CA SER A 40 -10.12 1.87 -1.96
C SER A 40 -10.24 3.14 -1.12
N ILE A 41 -9.11 3.81 -0.92
CA ILE A 41 -9.02 5.24 -0.60
C ILE A 41 -8.42 5.93 -1.85
N GLU A 42 -9.11 6.93 -2.42
CA GLU A 42 -8.61 7.72 -3.56
C GLU A 42 -7.63 8.82 -3.11
N ASN A 43 -6.59 9.07 -3.92
CA ASN A 43 -5.35 9.76 -3.54
C ASN A 43 -5.44 11.30 -3.32
N VAL A 44 -6.56 11.97 -3.61
CA VAL A 44 -6.61 13.45 -3.58
C VAL A 44 -7.21 14.00 -2.28
N ASN A 45 -8.00 13.20 -1.56
CA ASN A 45 -8.51 13.47 -0.20
C ASN A 45 -7.96 12.46 0.84
N SER A 46 -6.85 11.79 0.50
CA SER A 46 -6.40 10.51 1.07
C SER A 46 -5.80 10.60 2.47
N ILE A 47 -5.04 11.65 2.79
CA ILE A 47 -4.27 11.69 4.06
C ILE A 47 -5.19 11.70 5.28
N ARG A 48 -6.27 12.50 5.28
CA ARG A 48 -7.24 12.50 6.40
C ARG A 48 -7.91 11.14 6.57
N ASN A 49 -8.24 10.47 5.47
CA ASN A 49 -8.84 9.14 5.49
C ASN A 49 -7.86 8.07 5.97
N ILE A 50 -6.60 8.16 5.57
CA ILE A 50 -5.51 7.31 6.06
C ILE A 50 -5.32 7.50 7.57
N ILE A 51 -5.24 8.74 8.03
CA ILE A 51 -5.10 9.05 9.47
C ILE A 51 -6.33 8.54 10.23
N SER A 52 -7.55 8.76 9.73
CA SER A 52 -8.77 8.24 10.33
C SER A 52 -8.75 6.71 10.43
N LEU A 53 -8.30 6.02 9.37
CA LEU A 53 -8.14 4.57 9.33
C LEU A 53 -7.13 4.09 10.38
N ILE A 54 -5.99 4.75 10.50
CA ILE A 54 -4.96 4.42 11.48
C ILE A 54 -5.49 4.64 12.91
N LYS A 55 -6.16 5.77 13.16
CA LYS A 55 -6.77 6.08 14.47
C LYS A 55 -7.82 5.06 14.90
N ARG A 56 -8.56 4.45 13.96
CA ARG A 56 -9.49 3.33 14.24
C ARG A 56 -8.83 1.96 14.24
N LYS A 57 -7.49 1.88 14.31
CA LYS A 57 -6.70 0.64 14.27
C LYS A 57 -7.00 -0.26 13.06
N GLY A 58 -7.27 0.35 11.91
CA GLY A 58 -7.56 -0.37 10.68
C GLY A 58 -6.33 -0.75 9.87
N TYR A 59 -6.52 -1.58 8.85
CA TYR A 59 -5.45 -2.11 8.00
C TYR A 59 -5.27 -1.26 6.73
N LEU A 60 -4.06 -0.75 6.54
CA LEU A 60 -3.67 0.05 5.39
C LEU A 60 -2.69 -0.72 4.50
N GLY A 61 -2.95 -0.77 3.19
CA GLY A 61 -2.03 -1.30 2.19
C GLY A 61 -1.51 -0.19 1.29
N MET A 62 -0.21 -0.18 1.06
CA MET A 62 0.48 0.83 0.25
C MET A 62 1.41 0.16 -0.75
N ILE A 63 1.46 0.72 -1.97
CA ILE A 63 2.46 0.39 -2.97
C ILE A 63 3.58 1.43 -2.80
N ILE A 64 4.79 0.99 -2.48
CA ILE A 64 5.89 1.85 -2.01
C ILE A 64 7.05 1.97 -3.02
N ASP A 65 7.04 1.15 -4.07
CA ASP A 65 8.08 1.04 -5.10
C ASP A 65 7.87 2.02 -6.27
N GLN A 66 6.98 2.99 -6.12
CA GLN A 66 6.70 4.00 -7.14
C GLN A 66 7.59 5.21 -6.96
N LYS A 67 8.22 5.66 -8.06
CA LYS A 67 8.91 6.96 -8.10
C LYS A 67 7.91 8.08 -7.77
N VAL A 68 8.27 8.90 -6.80
CA VAL A 68 7.52 10.10 -6.42
C VAL A 68 8.35 11.35 -6.72
N ILE A 69 7.68 12.49 -6.89
CA ILE A 69 8.35 13.78 -7.13
C ILE A 69 8.90 14.32 -5.80
N ASP A 70 8.06 14.32 -4.76
CA ASP A 70 8.40 14.84 -3.43
C ASP A 70 8.99 13.74 -2.53
N GLY A 71 9.91 12.94 -3.08
CA GLY A 71 10.59 11.86 -2.38
C GLY A 71 11.86 12.32 -1.66
N ILE A 72 12.47 11.37 -0.95
CA ILE A 72 13.90 11.45 -0.60
C ILE A 72 14.68 10.53 -1.53
N SER A 73 15.93 10.89 -1.81
CA SER A 73 16.84 10.01 -2.56
C SER A 73 17.32 8.89 -1.66
N VAL A 74 17.07 7.64 -2.08
CA VAL A 74 17.59 6.44 -1.41
C VAL A 74 18.12 5.46 -2.45
N PRO A 75 19.16 4.67 -2.12
CA PRO A 75 19.68 3.66 -3.03
C PRO A 75 18.67 2.52 -3.21
N PHE A 76 18.30 2.25 -4.46
CA PHE A 76 17.46 1.13 -4.88
C PHE A 76 18.16 0.39 -6.01
N PHE A 77 18.53 -0.87 -5.77
CA PHE A 77 19.40 -1.65 -6.67
C PHE A 77 20.70 -0.94 -7.07
N GLY A 78 21.30 -0.18 -6.14
CA GLY A 78 22.54 0.56 -6.37
C GLY A 78 22.37 1.86 -7.14
N LEU A 79 21.14 2.28 -7.46
CA LEU A 79 20.84 3.55 -8.11
C LEU A 79 20.04 4.45 -7.18
N GLU A 80 20.35 5.75 -7.20
CA GLU A 80 19.57 6.75 -6.47
C GLU A 80 18.15 6.86 -7.02
N SER A 81 17.16 6.70 -6.15
CA SER A 81 15.74 6.74 -6.52
C SER A 81 14.92 7.57 -5.54
N GLN A 82 14.06 8.43 -6.08
CA GLN A 82 13.13 9.25 -5.32
C GLN A 82 12.00 8.39 -4.73
N THR A 83 12.06 8.17 -3.43
CA THR A 83 11.18 7.27 -2.69
C THR A 83 10.33 8.02 -1.68
N SER A 84 9.06 7.61 -1.53
CA SER A 84 8.13 8.28 -0.62
C SER A 84 8.45 8.01 0.85
N THR A 85 8.48 9.06 1.66
CA THR A 85 8.63 8.97 3.12
C THR A 85 7.29 8.73 3.84
N LEU A 86 6.16 8.71 3.14
CA LEU A 86 4.82 8.66 3.73
C LEU A 86 4.63 7.46 4.66
N THR A 87 5.05 6.26 4.24
CA THR A 87 4.92 5.04 5.04
C THR A 87 5.70 5.14 6.35
N ALA A 88 6.96 5.60 6.28
CA ALA A 88 7.82 5.77 7.45
C ALA A 88 7.26 6.83 8.41
N ASN A 89 6.86 7.99 7.87
CA ASN A 89 6.28 9.09 8.66
C ASN A 89 5.00 8.67 9.38
N LEU A 90 4.11 7.92 8.72
CA LEU A 90 2.89 7.41 9.34
C LEU A 90 3.21 6.40 10.45
N ALA A 91 4.16 5.49 10.23
CA ALA A 91 4.53 4.48 11.21
C ALA A 91 5.17 5.08 12.47
N ILE A 92 6.12 6.00 12.30
CA ILE A 92 6.77 6.69 13.42
C ILE A 92 5.75 7.51 14.20
N ARG A 93 4.91 8.29 13.52
CA ARG A 93 3.96 9.22 14.15
C ARG A 93 2.82 8.54 14.88
N TYR A 94 2.33 7.41 14.36
CA TYR A 94 1.14 6.73 14.87
C TYR A 94 1.40 5.34 15.44
N ASP A 95 2.66 4.95 15.57
CA ASP A 95 3.07 3.66 16.14
C ASP A 95 2.54 2.45 15.35
N CYS A 96 2.56 2.55 14.02
CA CYS A 96 2.03 1.50 13.15
C CYS A 96 3.05 0.40 12.85
N ILE A 97 2.68 -0.85 13.12
CA ILE A 97 3.45 -2.01 12.65
C ILE A 97 3.50 -2.02 11.11
N ILE A 98 4.69 -2.05 10.54
CA ILE A 98 4.91 -2.20 9.10
C ILE A 98 5.20 -3.67 8.80
N LEU A 99 4.30 -4.32 8.07
CA LEU A 99 4.50 -5.67 7.52
C LEU A 99 4.78 -5.57 6.01
N PRO A 100 6.02 -5.79 5.55
CA PRO A 100 6.29 -5.85 4.13
C PRO A 100 5.61 -7.08 3.54
N ALA A 101 5.10 -6.96 2.32
CA ALA A 101 4.43 -8.05 1.64
C ALA A 101 4.81 -8.09 0.16
N ARG A 102 4.95 -9.29 -0.38
CA ARG A 102 5.17 -9.51 -1.82
C ARG A 102 4.23 -10.57 -2.36
N ILE A 103 3.79 -10.39 -3.59
CA ILE A 103 3.03 -11.39 -4.34
C ILE A 103 3.89 -11.86 -5.49
N TYR A 104 4.05 -13.18 -5.61
CA TYR A 104 4.73 -13.79 -6.75
C TYR A 104 3.89 -14.93 -7.33
N ARG A 105 4.01 -15.13 -8.64
CA ARG A 105 3.36 -16.24 -9.32
C ARG A 105 4.10 -17.54 -9.01
N GLN A 106 3.37 -18.58 -8.66
CA GLN A 106 3.90 -19.94 -8.57
C GLN A 106 3.68 -20.66 -9.90
N ASN A 107 4.76 -20.85 -10.63
CA ASN A 107 4.76 -21.67 -11.84
C ASN A 107 4.89 -23.16 -11.47
N PRO A 108 4.32 -24.09 -12.25
CA PRO A 108 3.48 -23.87 -13.44
C PRO A 108 1.99 -23.68 -13.11
N ARG A 109 1.58 -23.73 -11.84
CA ARG A 109 0.16 -23.90 -11.44
C ARG A 109 -0.74 -22.67 -11.63
N HIS A 110 -0.29 -21.62 -12.32
CA HIS A 110 -1.01 -20.34 -12.46
C HIS A 110 -1.56 -19.75 -11.13
N THR A 111 -0.97 -20.14 -10.00
CA THR A 111 -1.36 -19.67 -8.67
C THR A 111 -0.48 -18.50 -8.26
N PHE A 112 -0.95 -17.71 -7.30
CA PHE A 112 -0.21 -16.59 -6.73
C PHE A 112 -0.03 -16.84 -5.24
N LYS A 113 1.19 -16.64 -4.74
CA LYS A 113 1.50 -16.70 -3.32
C LYS A 113 1.73 -15.29 -2.80
N LEU A 114 1.00 -14.93 -1.75
CA LEU A 114 1.23 -13.76 -0.94
C LEU A 114 2.12 -14.16 0.23
N GLU A 115 3.23 -13.46 0.41
CA GLU A 115 4.16 -13.65 1.50
C GLU A 115 4.29 -12.35 2.29
N PHE A 116 4.07 -12.43 3.60
CA PHE A 116 4.38 -11.38 4.55
C PHE A 116 5.76 -11.64 5.14
N LEU A 117 6.58 -10.60 5.18
CA LEU A 117 7.90 -10.62 5.79
C LEU A 117 7.80 -10.15 7.25
N PRO A 118 8.83 -10.42 8.08
CA PRO A 118 8.87 -9.94 9.45
C PRO A 118 8.66 -8.41 9.54
N PRO A 119 8.10 -7.91 10.66
CA PRO A 119 7.91 -6.48 10.86
C PRO A 119 9.21 -5.69 10.70
N ILE A 120 9.12 -4.51 10.08
CA ILE A 120 10.24 -3.56 10.05
C ILE A 120 10.33 -2.87 11.41
N ASN A 121 11.50 -2.95 12.03
CA ASN A 121 11.82 -2.19 13.23
C ASN A 121 12.17 -0.74 12.87
N TYR A 122 11.61 0.21 13.61
CA TYR A 122 11.94 1.63 13.51
C TYR A 122 11.91 2.25 14.91
N GLN A 123 12.72 3.29 15.11
CA GLN A 123 12.76 4.04 16.37
C GLN A 123 11.94 5.33 16.24
N LYS A 124 11.26 5.70 17.32
CA LYS A 124 10.69 7.04 17.45
C LYS A 124 11.81 7.98 17.88
N ASN A 125 12.20 8.89 16.98
CA ASN A 125 13.00 10.04 17.37
C ASN A 125 12.06 11.03 18.06
N TYR A 126 12.26 11.23 19.36
CA TYR A 126 11.58 12.25 20.16
C TYR A 126 12.28 13.60 20.01
#